data_AF-A0A7L2I234-F1
#
_entry.id   AF-A0A7L2I234-F1
#
_cell.length_a   1.000
_cell.length_b   1.000
_cell.length_c   1.000
_cell.angle_alpha   90.00
_cell.angle_beta   90.00
_cell.angle_gamma   90.00
#
_symmetry.space_group_name_H-M   'P 1'
#
loop_
_entity.id
_entity.type
_entity.pdbx_description
1 polymer ?
#
loop_
_entity_poly.entity_id
_entity_poly.type
_entity_poly.pdbx_seq_one_letter_code
_entity_poly.pdbx_strand_id
1 'polypeptide(L)'
;LTGVLQASSSFELKDSSGKACIIADLTVAFSVEYKSNGQKEFANFFLPQNATVEPQSSCGKANTSHPVLILGFGAGHSLSLNFTENADKYQVEELVFHYNLSDATLFHNSTTGEVKKTSHKTTIQAHMGTKYRCISFKHVNMKNVNITFSNVTLEAYLTNGTFSTNMTECAEDMLSTTTAVVPTTPKQTTSQVPVTSPAPTASLPNPVVGKYNVTGVNGTCVLAYMGLQLNITYLKKDEKMGLDVLNFIPPNTTSSGRCDNTSATLNLTFDKTSVVFRFALNATAEKFFLQGVNVSTTLPAEAKVPQFEASNNSMSELRATVGNSYKCSAEENLQVTDKALLNVFNVQVQVFKIDGDKFGAVEECQLDENNMLIPIIVGAALAGLVLIVLIAYLIGRKRSHAGYQTI
;
A
#
# COMPACT_ATOMS: atom_id res chain seq x y z
N LEU A 1 18.13 11.66 11.97
CA LEU A 1 17.00 12.22 11.20
C LEU A 1 15.76 11.40 11.53
N THR A 2 14.73 12.06 12.02
CA THR A 2 13.43 11.50 12.40
C THR A 2 12.69 10.95 11.17
N GLY A 3 12.49 9.63 11.12
CA GLY A 3 11.65 8.99 10.11
C GLY A 3 10.19 9.26 10.42
N VAL A 4 9.55 10.13 9.63
CA VAL A 4 8.13 10.41 9.73
C VAL A 4 7.38 9.25 9.07
N LEU A 5 6.63 8.48 9.87
CA LEU A 5 5.50 7.66 9.38
C LEU A 5 4.61 8.58 8.55
N GLN A 6 4.53 8.36 7.24
CA GLN A 6 3.69 9.22 6.43
C GLN A 6 2.22 8.81 6.57
N ALA A 7 1.51 9.51 7.46
CA ALA A 7 0.06 9.46 7.56
C ALA A 7 -0.60 10.04 6.30
N SER A 8 -1.80 9.57 5.96
CA SER A 8 -2.64 10.14 4.91
C SER A 8 -2.88 11.62 5.17
N SER A 9 -2.67 12.46 4.15
CA SER A 9 -2.89 13.90 4.24
C SER A 9 -4.32 14.22 3.83
N SER A 10 -5.02 15.01 4.65
CA SER A 10 -6.43 15.35 4.44
C SER A 10 -6.56 16.73 3.81
N PHE A 11 -7.35 16.81 2.74
CA PHE A 11 -7.58 18.02 1.96
C PHE A 11 -9.08 18.25 1.79
N GLU A 12 -9.52 19.48 2.04
CA GLU A 12 -10.91 19.88 1.94
C GLU A 12 -11.03 21.10 1.02
N LEU A 13 -11.82 20.98 -0.04
CA LEU A 13 -12.16 22.10 -0.92
C LEU A 13 -13.58 22.57 -0.63
N LYS A 14 -13.74 23.85 -0.31
CA LYS A 14 -15.01 24.49 0.02
C LYS A 14 -15.49 25.40 -1.10
N ASP A 15 -16.80 25.46 -1.27
CA ASP A 15 -17.44 26.47 -2.12
C ASP A 15 -17.50 27.83 -1.43
N SER A 16 -18.03 28.84 -2.13
CA SER A 16 -18.20 30.20 -1.60
C SER A 16 -19.17 30.29 -0.42
N SER A 17 -19.98 29.25 -0.17
CA SER A 17 -20.87 29.15 0.99
C SER A 17 -20.20 28.52 2.21
N GLY A 18 -18.94 28.06 2.07
CA GLY A 18 -18.18 27.42 3.13
C GLY A 18 -18.44 25.92 3.25
N LYS A 19 -19.13 25.31 2.29
CA LYS A 19 -19.47 23.89 2.30
C LYS A 19 -18.47 23.09 1.48
N ALA A 20 -18.00 21.97 2.02
CA ALA A 20 -17.09 21.10 1.28
C ALA A 20 -17.77 20.49 0.06
N CYS A 21 -17.09 20.55 -1.08
CA CYS A 21 -17.51 19.95 -2.34
C CYS A 21 -16.57 18.82 -2.78
N ILE A 22 -15.34 18.79 -2.27
CA ILE A 22 -14.38 17.69 -2.39
C ILE A 22 -13.72 17.49 -1.01
N ILE A 23 -13.64 16.24 -0.57
CA ILE A 23 -12.79 15.85 0.58
C ILE A 23 -11.91 14.70 0.11
N ALA A 24 -10.61 14.81 0.36
CA ALA A 24 -9.61 13.86 -0.11
C ALA A 24 -8.57 13.59 0.97
N ASP A 25 -8.52 12.36 1.47
CA ASP A 25 -7.47 11.81 2.30
C ASP A 25 -6.56 10.96 1.42
N LEU A 26 -5.32 11.40 1.20
CA LEU A 26 -4.42 10.81 0.21
C LEU A 26 -3.06 10.46 0.81
N THR A 27 -2.56 9.27 0.47
CA THR A 27 -1.13 8.95 0.57
C THR A 27 -0.60 8.73 -0.83
N VAL A 28 0.35 9.58 -1.25
CA VAL A 28 0.86 9.57 -2.63
C VAL A 28 2.38 9.53 -2.61
N ALA A 29 2.96 8.56 -3.30
CA ALA A 29 4.39 8.46 -3.56
C ALA A 29 4.68 8.82 -5.02
N PHE A 30 5.73 9.59 -5.25
CA PHE A 30 6.21 10.03 -6.55
C PHE A 30 7.59 9.45 -6.81
N SER A 31 7.80 8.95 -8.02
CA SER A 31 9.10 8.56 -8.56
C SER A 31 9.27 9.26 -9.90
N VAL A 32 10.15 10.26 -9.95
CA VAL A 32 10.36 11.13 -11.13
C VAL A 32 11.73 10.85 -11.73
N GLU A 33 11.76 10.42 -13.00
CA GLU A 33 12.99 10.35 -13.80
C GLU A 33 13.38 11.75 -14.29
N TYR A 34 14.59 12.20 -13.95
CA TYR A 34 15.15 13.48 -14.39
C TYR A 34 16.60 13.33 -14.85
N LYS A 35 17.15 14.40 -15.46
CA LYS A 35 18.55 14.44 -15.89
C LYS A 35 19.37 15.27 -14.91
N SER A 36 20.45 14.68 -14.41
CA SER A 36 21.44 15.28 -13.52
C SER A 36 22.81 15.15 -14.16
N ASN A 37 23.48 16.27 -14.43
CA ASN A 37 24.80 16.29 -15.09
C ASN A 37 24.91 15.42 -16.37
N GLY A 38 23.82 15.33 -17.15
CA GLY A 38 23.75 14.51 -18.36
C GLY A 38 23.45 13.02 -18.15
N GLN A 39 23.40 12.54 -16.91
CA GLN A 39 22.97 11.19 -16.52
C GLN A 39 21.49 11.16 -16.13
N LYS A 40 20.86 9.99 -16.26
CA LYS A 40 19.48 9.75 -15.80
C LYS A 40 19.49 9.41 -14.32
N GLU A 41 18.67 10.11 -13.54
CA GLU A 41 18.47 9.90 -12.10
C GLU A 41 16.98 9.80 -11.78
N PHE A 42 16.66 9.29 -10.58
CA PHE A 42 15.30 9.17 -10.06
C PHE A 42 15.19 9.89 -8.73
N ALA A 43 14.21 10.78 -8.62
CA ALA A 43 13.82 11.40 -7.35
C ALA A 43 12.58 10.67 -6.81
N ASN A 44 12.72 10.12 -5.60
CA ASN A 44 11.64 9.46 -4.88
C ASN A 44 11.24 10.30 -3.68
N PHE A 45 9.97 10.69 -3.61
CA PHE A 45 9.43 11.50 -2.52
C PHE A 45 7.94 11.26 -2.39
N PHE A 46 7.34 11.82 -1.36
CA PHE A 46 5.93 11.66 -1.09
C PHE A 46 5.21 13.01 -1.06
N LEU A 47 3.88 12.99 -1.20
CA LEU A 47 3.04 14.17 -1.01
C LEU A 47 3.14 14.61 0.45
N PRO A 48 3.72 15.77 0.77
CA PRO A 48 3.97 16.12 2.15
C PRO A 48 2.69 16.56 2.85
N GLN A 49 2.65 16.39 4.19
CA GLN A 49 1.49 16.76 5.00
C GLN A 49 1.19 18.26 5.01
N ASN A 50 2.17 19.10 4.64
CA ASN A 50 2.00 20.54 4.52
C ASN A 50 1.57 20.98 3.11
N ALA A 51 1.21 20.05 2.22
CA ALA A 51 0.61 20.40 0.94
C ALA A 51 -0.69 21.21 1.15
N THR A 52 -0.97 22.12 0.23
CA THR A 52 -2.10 23.05 0.33
C THR A 52 -3.03 22.94 -0.86
N VAL A 53 -4.33 23.19 -0.64
CA VAL A 53 -5.30 23.34 -1.72
C VAL A 53 -5.05 24.66 -2.43
N GLU A 54 -4.68 24.61 -3.70
CA GLU A 54 -4.32 25.78 -4.49
C GLU A 54 -5.56 26.60 -4.88
N PRO A 55 -5.45 27.94 -5.02
CA PRO A 55 -6.58 28.82 -5.35
C PRO A 55 -7.27 28.52 -6.69
N GLN A 56 -6.58 27.83 -7.60
CA GLN A 56 -7.14 27.41 -8.90
C GLN A 56 -8.03 26.16 -8.76
N SER A 57 -8.09 25.52 -7.59
CA SER A 57 -9.06 24.47 -7.29
C SER A 57 -10.49 25.03 -7.34
N SER A 58 -11.45 24.22 -7.77
CA SER A 58 -12.83 24.65 -7.95
C SER A 58 -13.81 23.54 -7.65
N CYS A 59 -14.94 23.88 -7.01
CA CYS A 59 -16.06 22.97 -6.83
C CYS A 59 -16.84 22.68 -8.12
N GLY A 60 -16.47 23.31 -9.24
CA GLY A 60 -17.26 23.28 -10.45
C GLY A 60 -18.56 24.08 -10.33
N LYS A 61 -19.36 24.04 -11.38
CA LYS A 61 -20.72 24.59 -11.44
C LYS A 61 -21.60 23.57 -12.13
N ALA A 62 -22.78 23.33 -11.56
CA ALA A 62 -23.75 22.39 -12.12
C ALA A 62 -23.92 22.61 -13.63
N ASN A 63 -23.78 21.54 -14.41
CA ASN A 63 -23.93 21.49 -15.86
C ASN A 63 -23.00 22.40 -16.69
N THR A 64 -21.98 23.03 -16.08
CA THR A 64 -21.10 24.00 -16.77
C THR A 64 -19.63 23.68 -16.62
N SER A 65 -19.20 23.24 -15.45
CA SER A 65 -17.81 22.84 -15.20
C SER A 65 -17.73 21.81 -14.08
N HIS A 66 -16.82 20.86 -14.21
CA HIS A 66 -16.62 19.85 -13.19
C HIS A 66 -15.66 20.33 -12.08
N PRO A 67 -15.71 19.70 -10.90
CA PRO A 67 -14.78 20.00 -9.82
C PRO A 67 -13.33 19.66 -10.20
N VAL A 68 -12.39 20.43 -9.65
CA VAL A 68 -10.96 20.24 -9.81
C VAL A 68 -10.29 20.47 -8.46
N LEU A 69 -9.54 19.49 -7.98
CA LEU A 69 -8.71 19.63 -6.78
C LEU A 69 -7.26 19.78 -7.21
N ILE A 70 -6.58 20.84 -6.77
CA ILE A 70 -5.15 21.09 -7.05
C ILE A 70 -4.43 21.21 -5.71
N LEU A 71 -3.45 20.35 -5.50
CA LEU A 71 -2.64 20.28 -4.28
C LEU A 71 -1.24 20.78 -4.59
N GLY A 72 -0.87 21.94 -4.07
CA GLY A 72 0.46 22.55 -4.21
C GLY A 72 1.38 22.15 -3.07
N PHE A 73 2.65 21.92 -3.36
CA PHE A 73 3.64 21.57 -2.34
C PHE A 73 5.08 21.87 -2.78
N GLY A 74 5.98 21.95 -1.78
CA GLY A 74 7.41 22.16 -2.00
C GLY A 74 7.71 23.42 -2.81
N ALA A 75 8.79 23.40 -3.59
CA ALA A 75 9.20 24.54 -4.41
C ALA A 75 8.49 24.57 -5.78
N GLY A 76 7.15 24.58 -5.78
CA GLY A 76 6.34 24.75 -7.00
C GLY A 76 5.90 23.46 -7.69
N HIS A 77 5.72 22.37 -6.93
CA HIS A 77 5.08 21.15 -7.42
C HIS A 77 3.57 21.23 -7.21
N SER A 78 2.79 20.58 -8.07
CA SER A 78 1.36 20.41 -7.83
C SER A 78 0.80 19.10 -8.37
N LEU A 79 -0.13 18.50 -7.64
CA LEU A 79 -0.93 17.34 -8.05
C LEU A 79 -2.38 17.77 -8.24
N SER A 80 -2.94 17.55 -9.42
CA SER A 80 -4.30 17.96 -9.76
C SER A 80 -5.16 16.76 -10.14
N LEU A 81 -6.31 16.64 -9.49
CA LEU A 81 -7.35 15.65 -9.76
C LEU A 81 -8.52 16.35 -10.44
N ASN A 82 -8.72 16.07 -11.73
CA ASN A 82 -9.84 16.60 -12.51
C ASN A 82 -10.98 15.60 -12.46
N PHE A 83 -12.14 16.03 -11.98
CA PHE A 83 -13.29 15.16 -11.84
C PHE A 83 -14.20 15.27 -13.06
N THR A 84 -14.97 14.22 -13.29
CA THR A 84 -16.15 14.26 -14.15
C THR A 84 -17.25 13.40 -13.52
N GLU A 85 -18.48 13.59 -13.97
CA GLU A 85 -19.63 12.81 -13.54
C GLU A 85 -20.35 12.23 -14.76
N ASN A 86 -20.87 11.02 -14.59
CA ASN A 86 -21.72 10.38 -15.59
C ASN A 86 -22.82 9.61 -14.88
N ALA A 87 -24.07 10.02 -15.12
CA ALA A 87 -25.31 9.41 -14.63
C ALA A 87 -25.33 9.13 -13.11
N ASP A 88 -24.73 8.02 -12.68
CA ASP A 88 -24.72 7.51 -11.31
C ASP A 88 -23.33 7.48 -10.66
N LYS A 89 -22.27 7.97 -11.34
CA LYS A 89 -20.87 7.89 -10.87
C LYS A 89 -20.11 9.21 -11.04
N TYR A 90 -19.14 9.44 -10.16
CA TYR A 90 -18.04 10.38 -10.40
C TYR A 90 -16.75 9.60 -10.62
N GLN A 91 -15.84 10.19 -11.36
CA GLN A 91 -14.51 9.66 -11.58
C GLN A 91 -13.47 10.77 -11.62
N VAL A 92 -12.23 10.43 -11.27
CA VAL A 92 -11.07 11.27 -11.57
C VAL A 92 -10.70 11.03 -13.03
N GLU A 93 -11.20 11.88 -13.93
CA GLU A 93 -11.01 11.75 -15.37
C GLU A 93 -9.53 11.87 -15.75
N GLU A 94 -8.86 12.87 -15.18
CA GLU A 94 -7.46 13.17 -15.49
C GLU A 94 -6.71 13.52 -14.21
N LEU A 95 -5.57 12.86 -14.03
CA LEU A 95 -4.57 13.21 -13.03
C LEU A 95 -3.46 13.99 -13.72
N VAL A 96 -3.16 15.18 -13.22
CA VAL A 96 -2.12 16.07 -13.76
C VAL A 96 -1.09 16.31 -12.68
N PHE A 97 0.19 16.14 -13.02
CA PHE A 97 1.29 16.42 -12.12
C PHE A 97 2.23 17.45 -12.73
N HIS A 98 2.42 18.57 -12.01
CA HIS A 98 3.45 19.55 -12.29
C HIS A 98 4.60 19.38 -11.30
N TYR A 99 5.82 19.31 -11.79
CA TYR A 99 7.02 19.25 -10.95
C TYR A 99 8.07 20.24 -11.43
N ASN A 100 8.63 20.97 -10.47
CA ASN A 100 9.67 21.96 -10.72
C ASN A 100 11.05 21.31 -10.59
N LEU A 101 11.72 21.09 -11.72
CA LEU A 101 13.07 20.52 -11.73
C LEU A 101 14.15 21.47 -11.19
N SER A 102 13.81 22.73 -10.87
CA SER A 102 14.70 23.66 -10.16
C SER A 102 14.71 23.45 -8.64
N ASP A 103 13.83 22.59 -8.11
CA ASP A 103 13.82 22.26 -6.69
C ASP A 103 15.05 21.41 -6.32
N ALA A 104 16.12 22.08 -5.90
CA ALA A 104 17.38 21.42 -5.53
C ALA A 104 17.24 20.47 -4.33
N THR A 105 16.15 20.54 -3.55
CA THR A 105 15.93 19.63 -2.41
C THR A 105 15.47 18.24 -2.87
N LEU A 106 14.78 18.15 -4.01
CA LEU A 106 14.29 16.90 -4.58
C LEU A 106 15.10 16.48 -5.82
N PHE A 107 15.55 17.44 -6.62
CA PHE A 107 16.21 17.23 -7.92
C PHE A 107 17.64 17.79 -7.89
N HIS A 108 18.54 17.06 -7.24
CA HIS A 108 19.93 17.47 -7.08
C HIS A 108 20.65 17.54 -8.45
N ASN A 109 21.34 18.65 -8.71
CA ASN A 109 22.09 18.88 -9.96
C ASN A 109 21.26 18.73 -11.26
N SER A 110 19.95 18.99 -11.18
CA SER A 110 19.08 18.99 -12.35
C SER A 110 19.60 19.93 -13.43
N THR A 111 19.67 19.43 -14.67
CA THR A 111 20.22 20.19 -15.82
C THR A 111 19.19 21.10 -16.49
N THR A 112 17.91 20.94 -16.17
CA THR A 112 16.80 21.69 -16.75
C THR A 112 16.04 22.39 -15.63
N GLY A 113 16.17 23.71 -15.53
CA GLY A 113 15.47 24.54 -14.52
C GLY A 113 14.01 24.84 -14.88
N GLU A 114 13.30 23.88 -15.46
CA GLU A 114 11.95 24.09 -16.00
C GLU A 114 10.90 23.33 -15.19
N VAL A 115 9.69 23.88 -15.13
CA VAL A 115 8.51 23.19 -14.60
C VAL A 115 7.98 22.27 -15.68
N LYS A 116 7.90 20.97 -15.38
CA LYS A 116 7.36 19.96 -16.30
C LYS A 116 5.94 19.59 -15.92
N LYS A 117 5.13 19.30 -16.94
CA LYS A 117 3.75 18.82 -16.83
C LYS A 117 3.64 17.40 -17.38
N THR A 118 2.95 16.53 -16.66
CA THR A 118 2.53 15.23 -17.18
C THR A 118 1.09 14.96 -16.76
N SER A 119 0.35 14.18 -17.55
CA SER A 119 -1.01 13.80 -17.21
C SER A 119 -1.35 12.38 -17.65
N HIS A 120 -2.34 11.79 -16.98
CA HIS A 120 -2.84 10.46 -17.28
C HIS A 120 -4.31 10.32 -16.89
N LYS A 121 -5.07 9.54 -17.67
CA LYS A 121 -6.45 9.21 -17.31
C LYS A 121 -6.46 8.16 -16.22
N THR A 122 -7.35 8.30 -15.23
CA THR A 122 -7.40 7.35 -14.12
C THR A 122 -8.62 6.44 -14.18
N THR A 123 -8.59 5.36 -13.40
CA THR A 123 -9.74 4.47 -13.17
C THR A 123 -10.31 4.64 -11.76
N ILE A 124 -9.99 5.75 -11.07
CA ILE A 124 -10.56 6.07 -9.76
C ILE A 124 -11.98 6.57 -10.00
N GLN A 125 -12.97 5.78 -9.58
CA GLN A 125 -14.38 6.09 -9.75
C GLN A 125 -15.20 5.55 -8.59
N ALA A 126 -16.32 6.22 -8.28
CA ALA A 126 -17.27 5.79 -7.27
C ALA A 126 -18.69 6.21 -7.62
N HIS A 127 -19.68 5.55 -7.01
CA HIS A 127 -21.07 5.94 -7.18
C HIS A 127 -21.33 7.30 -6.51
N MET A 128 -22.22 8.08 -7.11
CA MET A 128 -22.73 9.33 -6.56
C MET A 128 -23.27 9.13 -5.14
N GLY A 129 -22.92 10.03 -4.22
CA GLY A 129 -23.32 9.92 -2.81
C GLY A 129 -22.63 8.79 -2.04
N THR A 130 -21.45 8.35 -2.50
CA THR A 130 -20.59 7.41 -1.76
C THR A 130 -19.16 7.94 -1.73
N LYS A 131 -18.45 7.67 -0.63
CA LYS A 131 -17.00 7.91 -0.57
C LYS A 131 -16.26 6.78 -1.29
N TYR A 132 -15.31 7.11 -2.14
CA TYR A 132 -14.35 6.15 -2.67
C TYR A 132 -13.36 5.78 -1.57
N ARG A 133 -13.09 4.49 -1.37
CA ARG A 133 -12.05 3.99 -0.46
C ARG A 133 -11.14 3.00 -1.21
N CYS A 134 -9.84 3.22 -1.11
CA CYS A 134 -8.83 2.30 -1.63
C CYS A 134 -7.59 2.28 -0.74
N ILE A 135 -7.45 1.23 0.06
CA ILE A 135 -6.32 0.99 0.95
C ILE A 135 -5.12 0.52 0.12
N SER A 136 -5.38 -0.39 -0.82
CA SER A 136 -4.39 -1.01 -1.69
C SER A 136 -3.67 0.01 -2.58
N PHE A 137 -2.46 -0.39 -3.01
CA PHE A 137 -1.65 0.45 -3.87
C PHE A 137 -2.25 0.55 -5.28
N LYS A 138 -2.33 1.78 -5.80
CA LYS A 138 -2.76 2.05 -7.17
C LYS A 138 -1.70 2.84 -7.90
N HIS A 139 -1.12 2.21 -8.92
CA HIS A 139 -0.02 2.78 -9.70
C HIS A 139 -0.53 3.52 -10.94
N VAL A 140 0.02 4.70 -11.19
CA VAL A 140 -0.23 5.52 -12.36
C VAL A 140 1.11 5.87 -13.01
N ASN A 141 1.37 5.27 -14.17
CA ASN A 141 2.59 5.52 -14.95
C ASN A 141 2.35 6.64 -15.97
N MET A 142 3.18 7.68 -15.92
CA MET A 142 3.09 8.88 -16.75
C MET A 142 4.43 9.22 -17.41
N LYS A 143 4.84 8.44 -18.40
CA LYS A 143 6.10 8.60 -19.16
C LYS A 143 7.35 8.56 -18.25
N ASN A 144 7.72 9.71 -17.68
CA ASN A 144 8.89 9.92 -16.83
C ASN A 144 8.54 10.01 -15.35
N VAL A 145 7.27 9.87 -14.98
CA VAL A 145 6.81 9.93 -13.59
C VAL A 145 5.96 8.71 -13.29
N ASN A 146 6.24 8.06 -12.16
CA ASN A 146 5.37 7.07 -11.55
C ASN A 146 4.74 7.67 -10.29
N ILE A 147 3.41 7.61 -10.20
CA ILE A 147 2.65 8.04 -9.03
C ILE A 147 1.98 6.80 -8.43
N THR A 148 2.13 6.59 -7.13
CA THR A 148 1.50 5.48 -6.41
C THR A 148 0.59 6.04 -5.34
N PHE A 149 -0.70 5.75 -5.45
CA PHE A 149 -1.68 6.04 -4.42
C PHE A 149 -1.79 4.87 -3.45
N SER A 150 -2.03 5.16 -2.17
CA SER A 150 -2.38 4.17 -1.14
C SER A 150 -3.23 4.85 -0.07
N ASN A 151 -4.02 4.07 0.67
CA ASN A 151 -4.88 4.59 1.74
C ASN A 151 -5.64 5.87 1.32
N VAL A 152 -6.33 5.78 0.19
CA VAL A 152 -7.12 6.85 -0.41
C VAL A 152 -8.54 6.77 0.15
N THR A 153 -9.02 7.88 0.70
CA THR A 153 -10.45 8.12 0.90
C THR A 153 -10.80 9.42 0.18
N LEU A 154 -11.72 9.37 -0.77
CA LEU A 154 -11.99 10.49 -1.66
C LEU A 154 -13.49 10.59 -1.92
N GLU A 155 -14.02 11.80 -1.91
CA GLU A 155 -15.37 12.08 -2.38
C GLU A 155 -15.41 13.45 -3.06
N ALA A 156 -16.12 13.50 -4.17
CA ALA A 156 -16.40 14.73 -4.92
C ALA A 156 -17.91 14.90 -5.05
N TYR A 157 -18.36 16.10 -5.42
CA TYR A 157 -19.77 16.46 -5.56
C TYR A 157 -20.56 16.33 -4.24
N LEU A 158 -19.91 16.63 -3.11
CA LEU A 158 -20.54 16.53 -1.80
C LEU A 158 -21.74 17.46 -1.66
N THR A 159 -22.87 16.92 -1.24
CA THR A 159 -24.09 17.67 -0.93
C THR A 159 -24.29 17.93 0.55
N ASN A 160 -23.50 17.33 1.45
CA ASN A 160 -23.65 17.50 2.90
C ASN A 160 -22.39 18.09 3.57
N GLY A 161 -21.37 18.45 2.79
CA GLY A 161 -20.13 19.02 3.30
C GLY A 161 -19.28 18.07 4.16
N THR A 162 -19.62 16.78 4.20
CA THR A 162 -18.93 15.71 4.94
C THR A 162 -18.99 14.43 4.13
N PHE A 163 -18.03 13.51 4.35
CA PHE A 163 -18.03 12.21 3.68
C PHE A 163 -19.37 11.47 3.83
N SER A 164 -19.83 10.87 2.75
CA SER A 164 -20.97 9.98 2.74
C SER A 164 -20.76 8.78 3.67
N THR A 165 -21.86 8.31 4.25
CA THR A 165 -21.87 7.12 5.11
C THR A 165 -21.59 5.87 4.31
N ASN A 166 -22.18 5.77 3.12
CA ASN A 166 -21.95 4.69 2.16
C ASN A 166 -20.60 4.86 1.47
N MET A 167 -19.97 3.75 1.08
CA MET A 167 -18.71 3.78 0.35
C MET A 167 -18.74 2.90 -0.89
N THR A 168 -17.94 3.29 -1.88
CA THR A 168 -17.52 2.44 -2.99
C THR A 168 -16.07 2.04 -2.75
N GLU A 169 -15.80 0.75 -2.57
CA GLU A 169 -14.43 0.26 -2.48
C GLU A 169 -13.84 0.07 -3.87
N CYS A 170 -12.53 0.27 -3.98
CA CYS A 170 -11.80 -0.02 -5.21
C CYS A 170 -11.72 -1.52 -5.47
N ALA A 171 -11.53 -1.90 -6.74
CA ALA A 171 -11.45 -3.30 -7.13
C ALA A 171 -10.26 -4.01 -6.48
N GLU A 172 -9.20 -3.26 -6.19
CA GLU A 172 -7.98 -3.71 -5.54
C GLU A 172 -8.24 -4.15 -4.09
N ASP A 173 -9.16 -3.52 -3.36
CA ASP A 173 -9.50 -3.88 -1.98
C ASP A 173 -10.51 -5.04 -1.88
N MET A 174 -11.41 -5.18 -2.85
CA MET A 174 -12.48 -6.20 -2.83
C MET A 174 -11.98 -7.64 -2.96
N LEU A 175 -10.68 -7.85 -3.24
CA LEU A 175 -10.05 -9.17 -3.32
C LEU A 175 -9.68 -9.79 -1.95
N SER A 176 -9.91 -9.08 -0.83
CA SER A 176 -9.40 -9.49 0.50
C SER A 176 -10.43 -10.05 1.50
N THR A 177 -11.71 -10.18 1.14
CA THR A 177 -12.77 -10.62 2.07
C THR A 177 -13.37 -11.97 1.71
N THR A 178 -12.71 -13.08 2.06
CA THR A 178 -13.41 -14.37 2.26
C THR A 178 -12.78 -15.20 3.39
N THR A 179 -13.67 -15.59 4.31
CA THR A 179 -13.61 -16.67 5.33
C THR A 179 -12.87 -16.45 6.66
N ALA A 180 -13.68 -16.23 7.71
CA ALA A 180 -13.54 -16.91 8.99
C ALA A 180 -14.94 -17.30 9.52
N VAL A 181 -15.31 -18.58 9.42
CA VAL A 181 -16.43 -19.14 10.21
C VAL A 181 -15.94 -20.42 10.88
N VAL A 182 -16.10 -20.41 12.20
CA VAL A 182 -15.74 -21.40 13.21
C VAL A 182 -16.50 -22.74 13.00
N PRO A 183 -15.91 -23.91 13.32
CA PRO A 183 -16.58 -25.20 13.14
C PRO A 183 -17.50 -25.56 14.30
N THR A 184 -18.73 -25.96 14.00
CA THR A 184 -19.58 -26.74 14.91
C THR A 184 -20.21 -27.94 14.21
N THR A 185 -20.20 -29.04 14.94
CA THR A 185 -20.50 -30.45 14.62
C THR A 185 -21.94 -30.75 14.14
N PRO A 186 -22.20 -31.96 13.58
CA PRO A 186 -23.29 -32.23 12.63
C PRO A 186 -24.60 -32.70 13.28
N LYS A 187 -25.72 -32.39 12.62
CA LYS A 187 -26.91 -33.24 12.63
C LYS A 187 -27.71 -33.11 11.33
N GLN A 188 -27.99 -34.26 10.72
CA GLN A 188 -28.75 -34.48 9.48
C GLN A 188 -30.14 -33.83 9.49
N THR A 189 -30.61 -33.33 8.34
CA THR A 189 -31.91 -33.67 7.72
C THR A 189 -31.92 -33.18 6.25
N THR A 190 -32.63 -33.93 5.41
CA THR A 190 -32.61 -34.02 3.95
C THR A 190 -33.47 -32.97 3.21
N SER A 191 -33.12 -32.77 1.92
CA SER A 191 -34.00 -32.43 0.77
C SER A 191 -34.38 -30.96 0.49
N GLN A 192 -33.74 -30.32 -0.50
CA GLN A 192 -34.24 -30.17 -1.89
C GLN A 192 -33.32 -29.24 -2.71
N VAL A 193 -33.07 -29.62 -3.96
CA VAL A 193 -32.25 -28.93 -4.97
C VAL A 193 -33.07 -27.79 -5.61
N PRO A 194 -32.47 -26.64 -5.95
CA PRO A 194 -32.39 -26.32 -7.39
C PRO A 194 -31.06 -25.64 -7.83
N VAL A 195 -30.53 -26.20 -8.93
CA VAL A 195 -29.82 -25.57 -10.06
C VAL A 195 -28.47 -24.89 -9.82
N THR A 196 -27.44 -25.62 -10.23
CA THR A 196 -26.07 -25.19 -10.57
C THR A 196 -26.02 -24.10 -11.65
N SER A 197 -25.25 -23.04 -11.40
CA SER A 197 -24.72 -22.10 -12.40
C SER A 197 -23.23 -21.85 -12.07
N PRO A 198 -22.36 -21.64 -13.08
CA PRO A 198 -21.00 -22.17 -13.07
C PRO A 198 -20.02 -21.34 -12.25
N ALA A 199 -19.06 -22.06 -11.67
CA ALA A 199 -17.93 -21.53 -10.93
C ALA A 199 -17.20 -20.40 -11.69
N PRO A 200 -16.91 -19.25 -11.04
CA PRO A 200 -15.92 -18.32 -11.53
C PRO A 200 -14.54 -18.95 -11.38
N THR A 201 -13.82 -18.95 -12.50
CA THR A 201 -12.48 -19.46 -12.69
C THR A 201 -11.53 -19.00 -11.59
N ALA A 202 -10.80 -19.96 -11.01
CA ALA A 202 -9.82 -19.77 -9.95
C ALA A 202 -8.91 -18.55 -10.18
N SER A 203 -8.90 -17.61 -9.22
CA SER A 203 -7.78 -16.69 -9.06
C SER A 203 -6.54 -17.50 -8.72
N LEU A 204 -5.39 -17.06 -9.23
CA LEU A 204 -4.11 -17.72 -8.99
C LEU A 204 -3.87 -17.75 -7.46
N PRO A 205 -3.64 -18.91 -6.83
CA PRO A 205 -3.51 -19.01 -5.39
C PRO A 205 -2.29 -18.21 -4.89
N ASN A 206 -2.46 -17.53 -3.75
CA ASN A 206 -1.35 -16.90 -3.03
C ASN A 206 -0.19 -17.90 -2.87
N PRO A 207 1.08 -17.46 -3.04
CA PRO A 207 2.21 -18.37 -2.99
C PRO A 207 2.29 -19.06 -1.63
N VAL A 208 2.51 -20.38 -1.65
CA VAL A 208 2.60 -21.20 -0.45
C VAL A 208 3.80 -20.75 0.38
N VAL A 209 3.61 -20.64 1.70
CA VAL A 209 4.69 -20.26 2.62
C VAL A 209 5.75 -21.34 2.66
N GLY A 210 6.97 -20.99 2.28
CA GLY A 210 8.14 -21.85 2.42
C GLY A 210 8.84 -21.66 3.75
N LYS A 211 9.61 -22.67 4.16
CA LYS A 211 10.44 -22.64 5.37
C LYS A 211 11.89 -22.75 4.97
N TYR A 212 12.65 -21.71 5.24
CA TYR A 212 14.03 -21.57 4.80
C TYR A 212 14.92 -21.33 6.01
N ASN A 213 16.12 -21.92 5.98
CA ASN A 213 17.14 -21.66 6.96
C ASN A 213 18.52 -21.52 6.32
N VAL A 214 19.41 -20.85 7.03
CA VAL A 214 20.84 -20.77 6.74
C VAL A 214 21.58 -21.09 8.02
N THR A 215 22.43 -22.11 7.95
CA THR A 215 23.26 -22.55 9.07
C THR A 215 24.69 -22.07 8.84
N GLY A 216 25.20 -21.27 9.78
CA GLY A 216 26.59 -20.85 9.82
C GLY A 216 27.43 -21.75 10.74
N VAL A 217 28.65 -21.31 11.03
CA VAL A 217 29.57 -22.02 11.94
C VAL A 217 29.04 -22.14 13.37
N ASN A 218 28.21 -21.19 13.82
CA ASN A 218 27.66 -21.12 15.18
C ASN A 218 26.18 -21.57 15.26
N GLY A 219 25.72 -22.35 14.28
CA GLY A 219 24.32 -22.78 14.18
C GLY A 219 23.50 -21.93 13.21
N THR A 220 22.17 -22.05 13.28
CA THR A 220 21.26 -21.32 12.39
C THR A 220 21.34 -19.83 12.65
N CYS A 221 21.49 -19.07 11.57
CA CYS A 221 21.71 -17.62 11.63
C CYS A 221 20.74 -16.84 10.73
N VAL A 222 20.01 -17.53 9.84
CA VAL A 222 18.79 -17.02 9.23
C VAL A 222 17.72 -18.09 9.35
N LEU A 223 16.53 -17.71 9.80
CA LEU A 223 15.32 -18.52 9.77
C LEU A 223 14.23 -17.66 9.16
N ALA A 224 13.61 -18.13 8.08
CA ALA A 224 12.63 -17.34 7.33
C ALA A 224 11.49 -18.22 6.85
N TYR A 225 10.26 -17.87 7.23
CA TYR A 225 9.04 -18.45 6.70
C TYR A 225 8.38 -17.39 5.82
N MET A 226 8.22 -17.64 4.53
CA MET A 226 7.60 -16.66 3.62
C MET A 226 7.13 -17.30 2.32
N GLY A 227 6.02 -16.80 1.78
CA GLY A 227 5.61 -17.02 0.39
C GLY A 227 6.18 -15.91 -0.50
N LEU A 228 6.60 -16.24 -1.72
CA LEU A 228 7.23 -15.27 -2.64
C LEU A 228 6.57 -15.31 -4.01
N GLN A 229 6.26 -14.13 -4.53
CA GLN A 229 5.88 -13.91 -5.92
C GLN A 229 6.78 -12.83 -6.52
N LEU A 230 7.36 -13.12 -7.67
CA LEU A 230 8.25 -12.21 -8.39
C LEU A 230 7.56 -11.74 -9.67
N ASN A 231 7.39 -10.43 -9.78
CA ASN A 231 6.76 -9.77 -10.92
C ASN A 231 7.83 -9.02 -11.72
N ILE A 232 8.13 -9.48 -12.93
CA ILE A 232 9.14 -8.89 -13.81
C ILE A 232 8.50 -8.35 -15.07
N THR A 233 8.70 -7.07 -15.34
CA THR A 233 8.29 -6.44 -16.59
C THR A 233 9.47 -6.38 -17.55
N TYR A 234 9.32 -6.92 -18.75
CA TYR A 234 10.39 -7.05 -19.74
C TYR A 234 9.94 -6.67 -21.15
N LEU A 235 10.89 -6.34 -22.02
CA LEU A 235 10.62 -6.01 -23.41
C LEU A 235 10.60 -7.29 -24.26
N LYS A 236 9.53 -7.50 -25.02
CA LYS A 236 9.39 -8.62 -25.95
C LYS A 236 10.08 -8.34 -27.29
N LYS A 237 10.28 -9.39 -28.10
CA LYS A 237 10.83 -9.30 -29.46
C LYS A 237 10.00 -8.45 -30.42
N ASP A 238 8.68 -8.35 -30.20
CA ASP A 238 7.75 -7.50 -30.95
C ASP A 238 7.70 -6.05 -30.43
N GLU A 239 8.64 -5.67 -29.58
CA GLU A 239 8.78 -4.34 -28.96
C GLU A 239 7.64 -3.92 -28.02
N LYS A 240 6.77 -4.86 -27.65
CA LYS A 240 5.76 -4.65 -26.59
C LYS A 240 6.31 -5.04 -25.23
N MET A 241 5.71 -4.49 -24.17
CA MET A 241 6.01 -4.89 -22.81
C MET A 241 5.32 -6.23 -22.48
N GLY A 242 6.06 -7.12 -21.82
CA GLY A 242 5.58 -8.35 -21.22
C GLY A 242 5.69 -8.29 -19.71
N LEU A 243 4.88 -9.09 -19.03
CA LEU A 243 4.92 -9.30 -17.59
C LEU A 243 5.12 -10.80 -17.36
N ASP A 244 6.14 -11.14 -16.59
CA ASP A 244 6.39 -12.48 -16.07
C ASP A 244 6.03 -12.48 -14.58
N VAL A 245 5.17 -13.41 -14.17
CA VAL A 245 4.73 -13.56 -12.79
C VAL A 245 5.13 -14.94 -12.32
N LEU A 246 6.08 -14.99 -11.40
CA LEU A 246 6.68 -16.23 -10.90
C LEU A 246 6.36 -16.41 -9.42
N ASN A 247 5.50 -17.39 -9.12
CA ASN A 247 5.28 -17.85 -7.76
C ASN A 247 6.33 -18.90 -7.38
N PHE A 248 7.04 -18.69 -6.28
CA PHE A 248 7.98 -19.68 -5.75
C PHE A 248 7.21 -20.85 -5.15
N ILE A 249 7.68 -22.07 -5.43
CA ILE A 249 7.08 -23.32 -4.92
C ILE A 249 8.04 -23.92 -3.90
N PRO A 250 7.78 -23.83 -2.58
CA PRO A 250 8.76 -24.15 -1.56
C PRO A 250 9.40 -25.55 -1.66
N PRO A 251 8.67 -26.64 -1.97
CA PRO A 251 9.28 -27.95 -2.17
C PRO A 251 10.38 -27.99 -3.24
N ASN A 252 10.34 -27.07 -4.20
CA ASN A 252 11.27 -26.95 -5.32
C ASN A 252 12.23 -25.76 -5.18
N THR A 253 12.17 -25.04 -4.05
CA THR A 253 13.02 -23.88 -3.78
C THR A 253 14.13 -24.30 -2.82
N THR A 254 15.38 -24.12 -3.22
CA THR A 254 16.54 -24.39 -2.35
C THR A 254 16.99 -23.12 -1.65
N SER A 255 17.24 -23.19 -0.34
CA SER A 255 17.85 -22.11 0.43
C SER A 255 19.35 -22.33 0.63
N SER A 256 20.12 -21.26 0.47
CA SER A 256 21.54 -21.18 0.78
C SER A 256 21.86 -19.80 1.35
N GLY A 257 23.09 -19.57 1.81
CA GLY A 257 23.43 -18.27 2.36
C GLY A 257 24.70 -18.29 3.19
N ARG A 258 25.00 -17.15 3.79
CA ARG A 258 26.12 -16.99 4.70
C ARG A 258 25.78 -15.96 5.77
N CYS A 259 26.34 -16.15 6.95
CA CYS A 259 26.27 -15.16 8.01
C CYS A 259 27.68 -14.79 8.45
N ASP A 260 27.89 -13.49 8.54
CA ASP A 260 29.05 -12.86 9.17
C ASP A 260 28.55 -12.04 10.37
N ASN A 261 29.45 -11.36 11.08
CA ASN A 261 29.09 -10.68 12.34
C ASN A 261 28.08 -9.53 12.16
N THR A 262 28.09 -8.87 11.01
CA THR A 262 27.25 -7.69 10.73
C THR A 262 26.36 -7.82 9.50
N SER A 263 26.45 -8.93 8.78
CA SER A 263 25.70 -9.17 7.55
C SER A 263 25.30 -10.63 7.42
N ALA A 264 24.11 -10.88 6.88
CA ALA A 264 23.65 -12.21 6.56
C ALA A 264 22.99 -12.22 5.18
N THR A 265 23.10 -13.33 4.47
CA THR A 265 22.46 -13.54 3.18
C THR A 265 21.57 -14.77 3.21
N LEU A 266 20.40 -14.64 2.60
CA LEU A 266 19.52 -15.76 2.28
C LEU A 266 19.33 -15.75 0.76
N ASN A 267 19.85 -16.77 0.10
CA ASN A 267 19.68 -17.01 -1.32
C ASN A 267 18.66 -18.11 -1.52
N LEU A 268 17.56 -17.79 -2.20
CA LEU A 268 16.53 -18.72 -2.60
C LEU A 268 16.59 -18.93 -4.10
N THR A 269 16.79 -20.18 -4.51
CA THR A 269 16.87 -20.57 -5.91
C THR A 269 15.70 -21.48 -6.26
N PHE A 270 14.94 -21.11 -7.29
CA PHE A 270 13.80 -21.86 -7.81
C PHE A 270 13.91 -21.91 -9.34
N ASP A 271 14.03 -23.11 -9.89
CA ASP A 271 14.33 -23.35 -11.31
C ASP A 271 15.54 -22.53 -11.79
N LYS A 272 15.32 -21.50 -12.64
CA LYS A 272 16.37 -20.62 -13.19
C LYS A 272 16.45 -19.26 -12.48
N THR A 273 15.65 -19.07 -11.44
CA THR A 273 15.54 -17.82 -10.71
C THR A 273 16.28 -17.90 -9.38
N SER A 274 17.09 -16.89 -9.08
CA SER A 274 17.75 -16.69 -7.79
C SER A 274 17.33 -15.36 -7.20
N VAL A 275 16.92 -15.38 -5.93
CA VAL A 275 16.60 -14.19 -5.14
C VAL A 275 17.48 -14.19 -3.90
N VAL A 276 18.33 -13.17 -3.77
CA VAL A 276 19.27 -13.01 -2.66
C VAL A 276 18.81 -11.86 -1.79
N PHE A 277 18.36 -12.18 -0.58
CA PHE A 277 18.08 -11.22 0.47
C PHE A 277 19.37 -10.93 1.24
N ARG A 278 19.69 -9.65 1.44
CA ARG A 278 20.84 -9.17 2.20
C ARG A 278 20.35 -8.47 3.45
N PHE A 279 20.69 -8.99 4.61
CA PHE A 279 20.38 -8.41 5.90
C PHE A 279 21.62 -7.77 6.50
N ALA A 280 21.43 -6.62 7.15
CA ALA A 280 22.48 -5.91 7.87
C ALA A 280 22.10 -5.73 9.34
N LEU A 281 23.12 -5.74 10.20
CA LEU A 281 22.99 -5.45 11.63
C LEU A 281 23.33 -3.98 11.89
N ASN A 282 22.39 -3.26 12.49
CA ASN A 282 22.68 -2.01 13.17
C ASN A 282 23.08 -2.32 14.61
N ALA A 283 24.40 -2.39 14.87
CA ALA A 283 24.94 -2.73 16.19
C ALA A 283 24.52 -1.74 17.28
N THR A 284 24.41 -0.45 16.96
CA THR A 284 24.03 0.59 17.93
C THR A 284 22.58 0.46 18.39
N ALA A 285 21.69 0.08 17.48
CA ALA A 285 20.26 -0.08 17.78
C ALA A 285 19.88 -1.53 18.14
N GLU A 286 20.84 -2.46 18.09
CA GLU A 286 20.63 -3.90 18.21
C GLU A 286 19.48 -4.42 17.34
N LYS A 287 19.38 -3.90 16.10
CA LYS A 287 18.32 -4.25 15.14
C LYS A 287 18.89 -4.74 13.83
N PHE A 288 18.29 -5.78 13.28
CA PHE A 288 18.54 -6.18 11.89
C PHE A 288 17.48 -5.58 10.97
N PHE A 289 17.82 -5.45 9.70
CA PHE A 289 16.90 -5.03 8.64
C PHE A 289 17.34 -5.61 7.29
N LEU A 290 16.41 -5.69 6.35
CA LEU A 290 16.71 -6.01 4.97
C LEU A 290 17.40 -4.80 4.33
N GLN A 291 18.69 -4.94 4.01
CA GLN A 291 19.49 -3.92 3.35
C GLN A 291 19.30 -3.93 1.84
N GLY A 292 19.01 -5.10 1.26
CA GLY A 292 18.85 -5.22 -0.17
C GLY A 292 18.37 -6.56 -0.67
N VAL A 293 17.95 -6.57 -1.92
CA VAL A 293 17.51 -7.74 -2.66
C VAL A 293 18.19 -7.74 -4.03
N ASN A 294 18.76 -8.88 -4.42
CA ASN A 294 19.22 -9.12 -5.78
C ASN A 294 18.36 -10.23 -6.41
N VAL A 295 17.93 -10.02 -7.65
CA VAL A 295 17.16 -10.97 -8.44
C VAL A 295 17.95 -11.26 -9.72
N SER A 296 18.10 -12.53 -10.05
CA SER A 296 18.63 -12.98 -11.34
C SER A 296 17.74 -14.09 -11.89
N THR A 297 17.32 -14.01 -13.16
CA THR A 297 16.52 -15.05 -13.79
C THR A 297 16.68 -15.09 -15.30
N THR A 298 16.27 -16.21 -15.88
CA THR A 298 16.06 -16.34 -17.33
C THR A 298 14.59 -16.08 -17.66
N LEU A 299 14.34 -15.06 -18.48
CA LEU A 299 13.00 -14.67 -18.95
C LEU A 299 12.44 -15.63 -20.02
N PRO A 300 11.12 -15.58 -20.26
CA PRO A 300 10.46 -16.33 -21.33
C PRO A 300 11.05 -16.09 -22.73
N ALA A 301 10.86 -17.04 -23.65
CA ALA A 301 11.50 -17.04 -24.97
C ALA A 301 11.10 -15.87 -25.88
N GLU A 302 9.96 -15.23 -25.60
CA GLU A 302 9.48 -14.02 -26.25
C GLU A 302 10.24 -12.76 -25.83
N ALA A 303 11.05 -12.81 -24.76
CA ALA A 303 11.86 -11.68 -24.32
C ALA A 303 12.93 -11.30 -25.36
N LYS A 304 13.16 -10.00 -25.53
CA LYS A 304 14.21 -9.44 -26.39
C LYS A 304 15.60 -9.73 -25.82
N VAL A 305 15.73 -9.67 -24.50
CA VAL A 305 16.92 -10.05 -23.74
C VAL A 305 16.52 -11.17 -22.78
N PRO A 306 17.10 -12.38 -22.90
CA PRO A 306 16.67 -13.54 -22.12
C PRO A 306 17.18 -13.56 -20.68
N GLN A 307 18.29 -12.89 -20.38
CA GLN A 307 18.79 -12.78 -19.00
C GLN A 307 18.31 -11.49 -18.34
N PHE A 308 17.86 -11.63 -17.10
CA PHE A 308 17.38 -10.52 -16.29
C PHE A 308 18.11 -10.48 -14.96
N GLU A 309 18.62 -9.30 -14.62
CA GLU A 309 19.21 -9.01 -13.32
C GLU A 309 18.65 -7.69 -12.78
N ALA A 310 18.33 -7.67 -11.50
CA ALA A 310 17.86 -6.50 -10.79
C ALA A 310 18.41 -6.50 -9.37
N SER A 311 18.74 -5.33 -8.83
CA SER A 311 19.22 -5.23 -7.45
C SER A 311 18.83 -3.90 -6.82
N ASN A 312 18.44 -3.96 -5.55
CA ASN A 312 18.30 -2.81 -4.66
C ASN A 312 19.18 -3.05 -3.42
N ASN A 313 20.01 -2.08 -3.05
CA ASN A 313 20.89 -2.17 -1.87
C ASN A 313 20.61 -1.07 -0.83
N SER A 314 19.49 -0.35 -0.98
CA SER A 314 19.10 0.78 -0.13
C SER A 314 17.74 0.55 0.53
N MET A 315 17.52 -0.67 1.03
CA MET A 315 16.31 -1.11 1.70
C MET A 315 16.41 -0.96 3.22
N SER A 316 15.26 -0.96 3.89
CA SER A 316 15.15 -0.90 5.37
C SER A 316 13.95 -1.67 5.93
N GLU A 317 13.34 -2.53 5.12
CA GLU A 317 12.17 -3.36 5.43
C GLU A 317 12.56 -4.57 6.31
N LEU A 318 11.56 -5.37 6.72
CA LEU A 318 11.75 -6.60 7.51
C LEU A 318 12.65 -6.41 8.75
N ARG A 319 12.39 -5.34 9.50
CA ARG A 319 13.22 -4.90 10.62
C ARG A 319 12.72 -5.45 11.94
N ALA A 320 13.60 -6.04 12.74
CA ALA A 320 13.31 -6.40 14.13
C ALA A 320 14.56 -6.32 15.03
N THR A 321 14.33 -6.36 16.35
CA THR A 321 15.40 -6.45 17.35
C THR A 321 16.13 -7.79 17.27
N VAL A 322 17.44 -7.79 17.48
CA VAL A 322 18.23 -9.03 17.48
C VAL A 322 17.73 -9.98 18.58
N GLY A 323 17.44 -11.22 18.20
CA GLY A 323 16.82 -12.22 19.10
C GLY A 323 15.29 -12.29 18.98
N ASN A 324 14.65 -11.32 18.33
CA ASN A 324 13.24 -11.34 17.97
C ASN A 324 13.06 -11.70 16.49
N SER A 325 11.85 -12.12 16.11
CA SER A 325 11.44 -12.35 14.73
C SER A 325 10.52 -11.23 14.25
N TYR A 326 10.77 -10.71 13.05
CA TYR A 326 9.81 -9.88 12.34
C TYR A 326 8.68 -10.76 11.80
N LYS A 327 7.42 -10.34 11.91
CA LYS A 327 6.27 -11.05 11.33
C LYS A 327 5.29 -10.11 10.65
N CYS A 328 4.87 -10.44 9.43
CA CYS A 328 3.79 -9.75 8.73
C CYS A 328 2.92 -10.75 7.96
N SER A 329 1.64 -10.79 8.28
CA SER A 329 0.63 -11.65 7.65
C SER A 329 0.13 -11.01 6.36
N ALA A 330 0.03 -9.67 6.34
CA ALA A 330 -0.23 -8.89 5.14
C ALA A 330 0.85 -9.07 4.07
N GLU A 331 0.48 -8.84 2.81
CA GLU A 331 1.42 -8.83 1.68
C GLU A 331 2.33 -7.60 1.76
N GLU A 332 3.64 -7.84 1.71
CA GLU A 332 4.66 -6.80 1.60
C GLU A 332 5.26 -6.77 0.20
N ASN A 333 5.29 -5.59 -0.40
CA ASN A 333 5.80 -5.38 -1.74
C ASN A 333 7.21 -4.79 -1.67
N LEU A 334 8.22 -5.60 -1.96
CA LEU A 334 9.63 -5.17 -1.97
C LEU A 334 10.03 -4.75 -3.39
N GLN A 335 10.15 -3.44 -3.60
CA GLN A 335 10.53 -2.90 -4.91
C GLN A 335 12.03 -3.04 -5.17
N VAL A 336 12.40 -3.97 -6.04
CA VAL A 336 13.80 -4.19 -6.43
C VAL A 336 14.23 -3.16 -7.48
N THR A 337 13.44 -3.00 -8.53
CA THR A 337 13.64 -1.97 -9.56
C THR A 337 12.29 -1.51 -10.13
N ASP A 338 12.30 -0.60 -11.11
CA ASP A 338 11.12 -0.23 -11.91
C ASP A 338 10.52 -1.43 -12.68
N LYS A 339 11.33 -2.47 -12.91
CA LYS A 339 10.98 -3.66 -13.70
C LYS A 339 10.83 -4.92 -12.86
N ALA A 340 11.22 -4.91 -11.59
CA ALA A 340 11.12 -6.08 -10.71
C ALA A 340 10.51 -5.70 -9.36
N LEU A 341 9.40 -6.36 -9.04
CA LEU A 341 8.71 -6.27 -7.77
C LEU A 341 8.68 -7.66 -7.12
N LEU A 342 9.09 -7.75 -5.86
CA LEU A 342 9.08 -8.98 -5.10
C LEU A 342 8.03 -8.88 -4.00
N ASN A 343 6.96 -9.65 -4.14
CA ASN A 343 5.86 -9.68 -3.18
C ASN A 343 6.11 -10.81 -2.18
N VAL A 344 6.03 -10.47 -0.90
CA VAL A 344 6.30 -11.37 0.23
C VAL A 344 5.02 -11.55 1.02
N PHE A 345 4.62 -12.80 1.24
CA PHE A 345 3.36 -13.16 1.89
C PHE A 345 3.62 -13.92 3.17
N ASN A 346 2.88 -13.59 4.23
CA ASN A 346 2.97 -14.27 5.53
C ASN A 346 4.42 -14.44 5.99
N VAL A 347 5.19 -13.36 5.96
CA VAL A 347 6.60 -13.36 6.33
C VAL A 347 6.76 -13.51 7.83
N GLN A 348 7.64 -14.39 8.25
CA GLN A 348 8.25 -14.38 9.57
C GLN A 348 9.74 -14.63 9.42
N VAL A 349 10.58 -13.67 9.80
CA VAL A 349 12.03 -13.75 9.60
C VAL A 349 12.80 -13.33 10.82
N GLN A 350 13.87 -14.06 11.11
CA GLN A 350 14.82 -13.75 12.17
C GLN A 350 16.24 -14.01 11.67
N VAL A 351 17.15 -13.11 12.08
CA VAL A 351 18.52 -13.07 11.58
C VAL A 351 19.51 -12.88 12.74
N PHE A 352 20.74 -13.38 12.56
CA PHE A 352 21.88 -13.33 13.47
C PHE A 352 21.75 -14.21 14.70
N LYS A 353 20.84 -13.89 15.63
CA LYS A 353 20.69 -14.62 16.90
C LYS A 353 19.43 -15.47 16.86
N ILE A 354 19.59 -16.79 16.79
CA ILE A 354 18.48 -17.76 16.76
C ILE A 354 18.79 -18.88 17.76
N ASP A 355 17.92 -19.04 18.76
CA ASP A 355 18.09 -20.02 19.82
C ASP A 355 17.30 -21.30 19.49
N GLY A 356 18.01 -22.42 19.29
CA GLY A 356 17.41 -23.74 19.12
C GLY A 356 16.51 -23.90 17.88
N ASP A 357 16.89 -23.25 16.76
CA ASP A 357 16.19 -23.28 15.47
C ASP A 357 14.72 -22.85 15.52
N LYS A 358 14.37 -22.00 16.48
CA LYS A 358 13.03 -21.45 16.68
C LYS A 358 13.06 -19.92 16.63
N PHE A 359 11.94 -19.36 16.22
CA PHE A 359 11.72 -17.92 16.33
C PHE A 359 11.67 -17.50 17.80
N GLY A 360 12.26 -16.34 18.08
CA GLY A 360 12.14 -15.64 19.34
C GLY A 360 10.82 -14.88 19.45
N ALA A 361 10.80 -13.81 20.25
CA ALA A 361 9.60 -12.99 20.40
C ALA A 361 9.22 -12.32 19.08
N VAL A 362 7.93 -12.15 18.84
CA VAL A 362 7.41 -11.61 17.57
C VAL A 362 7.31 -10.08 17.64
N GLU A 363 7.90 -9.40 16.66
CA GLU A 363 7.62 -8.00 16.33
C GLU A 363 6.75 -7.97 15.06
N GLU A 364 5.49 -7.59 15.22
CA GLU A 364 4.53 -7.54 14.11
C GLU A 364 4.72 -6.26 13.27
N CYS A 365 4.44 -6.37 11.98
CA CYS A 365 4.44 -5.23 11.08
C CYS A 365 3.29 -4.26 11.38
N GLN A 366 3.47 -2.99 11.00
CA GLN A 366 2.46 -1.95 11.21
C GLN A 366 1.13 -2.24 10.49
N LEU A 367 1.16 -2.98 9.38
CA LEU A 367 -0.05 -3.35 8.64
C LEU A 367 -0.93 -4.29 9.47
N ASP A 368 -0.34 -5.29 10.12
CA ASP A 368 -1.05 -6.23 10.99
C ASP A 368 -1.53 -5.54 12.28
N GLU A 369 -0.69 -4.68 12.88
CA GLU A 369 -1.03 -3.92 14.10
C GLU A 369 -2.26 -3.01 13.86
N ASN A 370 -2.29 -2.27 12.76
CA ASN A 370 -3.40 -1.37 12.43
C ASN A 370 -4.70 -2.11 12.14
N ASN A 371 -4.63 -3.29 11.54
CA ASN A 371 -5.82 -4.09 11.22
C ASN A 371 -6.55 -4.56 12.49
N MET A 372 -5.82 -4.79 13.60
CA MET A 372 -6.41 -5.15 14.88
C MET A 372 -6.74 -3.94 15.76
N LEU A 373 -5.90 -2.90 15.74
CA LEU A 373 -6.00 -1.76 16.66
C LEU A 373 -7.16 -0.80 16.31
N ILE A 374 -7.40 -0.54 15.02
CA ILE A 374 -8.46 0.39 14.58
C ILE A 374 -9.86 -0.11 15.00
N PRO A 375 -10.25 -1.38 14.75
CA PRO A 375 -11.55 -1.88 15.20
C PRO A 375 -11.76 -1.81 16.72
N ILE A 376 -10.71 -2.01 17.52
CA ILE A 376 -10.79 -1.95 18.99
C ILE A 376 -11.13 -0.53 19.47
N ILE A 377 -10.44 0.48 18.92
CA ILE A 377 -10.67 1.88 19.28
C ILE A 377 -12.08 2.31 18.89
N VAL A 378 -12.53 1.95 17.68
CA VAL A 378 -13.88 2.26 17.22
C VAL A 378 -14.94 1.59 18.11
N GLY A 379 -14.72 0.33 18.50
CA GLY A 379 -15.60 -0.40 19.41
C GLY A 379 -15.70 0.25 20.80
N ALA A 380 -14.56 0.67 21.39
CA ALA A 380 -14.52 1.34 22.68
C ALA A 380 -15.22 2.71 22.64
N ALA A 381 -15.03 3.48 21.58
CA ALA A 381 -15.69 4.78 21.40
C ALA A 381 -17.21 4.63 21.27
N LEU A 382 -17.69 3.66 20.49
CA LEU A 382 -19.12 3.37 20.35
C LEU A 382 -19.74 2.93 21.69
N ALA A 383 -19.09 2.05 22.44
CA ALA A 383 -19.55 1.62 23.75
C ALA A 383 -19.62 2.79 24.75
N GLY A 384 -18.61 3.66 24.74
CA GLY A 384 -18.59 4.88 25.57
C GLY A 384 -19.73 5.84 25.26
N LEU A 385 -20.01 6.07 23.96
CA LEU A 385 -21.11 6.93 23.53
C LEU A 385 -22.47 6.39 23.97
N VAL A 386 -22.70 5.08 23.80
CA VAL A 386 -23.94 4.42 24.26
C VAL A 386 -24.12 4.58 25.77
N LEU A 387 -23.05 4.40 26.56
CA LEU A 387 -23.09 4.59 28.01
C LEU A 387 -23.50 6.02 28.39
N ILE A 388 -22.91 7.03 27.73
CA ILE A 388 -23.22 8.44 27.97
C ILE A 388 -24.70 8.73 27.68
N VAL A 389 -25.22 8.23 26.56
CA VAL A 389 -26.63 8.41 26.18
C VAL A 389 -27.56 7.75 27.21
N LEU A 390 -27.23 6.55 27.69
CA LEU A 390 -28.02 5.88 28.74
C LEU A 390 -28.03 6.64 30.06
N ILE A 391 -26.88 7.18 30.49
CA ILE A 391 -26.79 8.00 31.70
C ILE A 391 -27.64 9.27 31.55
N ALA A 392 -27.51 9.98 30.42
CA ALA A 392 -28.29 11.18 30.14
C ALA A 392 -29.80 10.89 30.13
N TYR A 393 -30.21 9.76 29.52
CA TYR A 393 -31.60 9.31 29.51
C TYR A 393 -32.13 9.02 30.91
N LEU A 394 -31.37 8.30 31.75
CA LEU A 394 -31.77 7.99 33.13
C LEU A 394 -31.90 9.27 33.99
N ILE A 395 -31.00 10.23 33.81
CA ILE A 395 -31.08 11.54 34.50
C ILE A 395 -32.29 12.33 34.01
N GLY A 396 -32.53 12.38 32.70
CA GLY A 396 -33.70 13.04 32.10
C GLY A 396 -35.01 12.44 32.58
N ARG A 397 -35.12 11.11 32.58
CA ARG A 397 -36.28 10.37 33.09
C ARG A 397 -36.52 10.64 34.58
N LYS A 398 -35.47 10.69 35.40
CA LYS A 398 -35.60 10.99 36.84
C LYS A 398 -36.10 12.42 37.10
N ARG A 399 -35.71 13.40 36.27
CA ARG A 399 -36.20 14.78 36.39
C ARG A 399 -37.62 14.97 35.87
N SER A 400 -38.07 14.19 34.90
CA SER A 400 -39.40 14.33 34.30
C SER A 400 -40.57 13.90 35.20
N HIS A 401 -40.32 13.26 36.36
CA HIS A 401 -41.37 12.85 37.30
C HIS A 401 -41.67 13.86 38.43
N ALA A 402 -41.04 15.03 38.46
CA ALA A 402 -41.13 16.00 39.57
C ALA A 402 -41.91 17.30 39.24
N GLY A 403 -42.92 17.25 38.35
CA GLY A 403 -43.58 18.47 37.88
C GLY A 403 -45.04 18.31 37.47
N TYR A 404 -45.93 18.06 38.43
CA TYR A 404 -47.31 18.54 38.34
C TYR A 404 -47.81 18.84 39.76
N GLN A 405 -47.66 20.09 40.20
CA GLN A 405 -48.49 20.64 41.27
C GLN A 405 -49.55 21.52 40.59
N THR A 406 -50.80 21.10 40.72
CA THR A 406 -52.00 21.83 40.32
C THR A 406 -52.13 23.13 41.09
N ILE A 407 -52.37 24.23 40.39
CA ILE A 407 -53.04 25.42 40.93
C ILE A 407 -54.25 25.68 40.05
#